data_AF-A0A5S3WGJ7-F1
#
_entry.id   AF-A0A5S3WGJ7-F1
#
_cell.length_a   1.000
_cell.length_b   1.000
_cell.length_c   1.000
_cell.angle_alpha   90.00
_cell.angle_beta   90.00
_cell.angle_gamma   90.00
#
_symmetry.space_group_name_H-M   'P 1'
#
loop_
_entity.id
_entity.type
_entity.pdbx_description
1 polymer ?
#
loop_
_entity_poly.entity_id
_entity_poly.type
_entity_poly.pdbx_seq_one_letter_code
_entity_poly.pdbx_strand_id
1 'polypeptide(L)'
;MRSEKRQVLKPFYKVRSRRGPRQYIGYLQMHANDGRLEICDLWIHEEPENFRGKGFGSILINHAFEYASDRDIDFVFGHTAFDDHRVHRFYEKCGFKIFLDDKHDTVWFIRVQKGDLTGVPDLEQLAALSGVNQDM
;
A
#
# COMPACT_ATOMS: atom_id res chain seq x y z
N MET A 1 17.67 -1.87 -32.67
CA MET A 1 16.28 -1.51 -32.38
C MET A 1 16.22 -1.14 -30.89
N ARG A 2 16.17 0.15 -30.54
CA ARG A 2 16.21 0.62 -29.15
C ARG A 2 14.82 0.42 -28.53
N SER A 3 14.71 -0.33 -27.44
CA SER A 3 13.45 -0.40 -26.68
C SER A 3 13.33 0.87 -25.84
N GLU A 4 12.21 1.57 -26.00
CA GLU A 4 11.85 2.70 -25.15
C GLU A 4 11.47 2.17 -23.77
N LYS A 5 12.25 2.57 -22.76
CA LYS A 5 11.84 2.45 -21.36
C LYS A 5 10.62 3.36 -21.15
N ARG A 6 9.42 2.78 -21.13
CA ARG A 6 8.23 3.47 -20.62
C ARG A 6 8.48 3.74 -19.13
N GLN A 7 8.77 5.00 -18.77
CA GLN A 7 8.64 5.44 -17.40
C GLN A 7 7.16 5.35 -17.02
N VAL A 8 6.83 4.35 -16.22
CA VAL A 8 5.53 4.25 -15.56
C VAL A 8 5.45 5.42 -14.58
N LEU A 9 4.59 6.39 -14.87
CA LEU A 9 4.32 7.51 -13.98
C LEU A 9 3.76 6.97 -12.67
N LYS A 10 4.48 7.18 -11.56
CA LYS A 10 4.04 6.83 -10.21
C LYS A 10 2.74 7.59 -9.88
N PRO A 11 1.62 6.91 -9.60
CA PRO A 11 0.42 7.59 -9.17
C PRO A 11 0.57 8.05 -7.71
N PHE A 12 0.56 9.37 -7.47
CA PHE A 12 0.76 9.99 -6.16
C PHE A 12 -0.56 10.62 -5.68
N TYR A 13 -1.10 10.17 -4.53
CA TYR A 13 -2.39 10.63 -3.99
C TYR A 13 -2.20 11.43 -2.69
N LYS A 14 -2.90 12.58 -2.58
CA LYS A 14 -2.70 13.57 -1.51
C LYS A 14 -4.03 14.06 -0.90
N VAL A 15 -4.22 13.86 0.40
CA VAL A 15 -5.34 14.44 1.17
C VAL A 15 -5.03 15.90 1.58
N ARG A 16 -6.04 16.79 1.53
CA ARG A 16 -5.90 18.25 1.77
C ARG A 16 -6.96 18.75 2.76
N SER A 17 -6.58 19.54 3.76
CA SER A 17 -7.49 20.35 4.60
C SER A 17 -7.18 21.85 4.45
N ARG A 18 -8.19 22.73 4.57
CA ARG A 18 -8.07 24.18 4.33
C ARG A 18 -7.88 24.97 5.64
N ARG A 19 -6.64 25.38 5.95
CA ARG A 19 -6.24 26.66 6.61
C ARG A 19 -4.77 26.97 6.25
N GLY A 20 -4.47 28.11 5.60
CA GLY A 20 -3.09 28.52 5.26
C GLY A 20 -2.44 27.76 4.08
N PRO A 21 -1.24 28.16 3.58
CA PRO A 21 -0.70 27.70 2.30
C PRO A 21 -0.42 26.19 2.31
N ARG A 22 -1.33 25.40 1.70
CA ARG A 22 -1.22 23.98 1.29
C ARG A 22 -0.27 23.08 2.11
N GLN A 23 -0.43 23.00 3.43
CA GLN A 23 0.28 22.00 4.24
C GLN A 23 -0.18 20.57 3.88
N TYR A 24 0.78 19.66 3.73
CA TYR A 24 0.53 18.23 3.54
C TYR A 24 0.36 17.61 4.93
N ILE A 25 -0.77 16.95 5.21
CA ILE A 25 -1.02 16.26 6.48
C ILE A 25 -0.79 14.73 6.40
N GLY A 26 -0.38 14.26 5.23
CA GLY A 26 -0.06 12.86 4.95
C GLY A 26 0.04 12.59 3.45
N TYR A 27 0.49 11.38 3.11
CA TYR A 27 0.60 10.88 1.74
C TYR A 27 0.44 9.36 1.69
N LEU A 28 0.13 8.88 0.49
CA LEU A 28 0.22 7.48 0.11
C LEU A 28 1.11 7.38 -1.13
N GLN A 29 2.14 6.55 -1.05
CA GLN A 29 2.95 6.14 -2.19
C GLN A 29 2.57 4.73 -2.59
N MET A 30 2.37 4.55 -3.89
CA MET A 30 2.02 3.26 -4.47
C MET A 30 2.67 3.07 -5.83
N HIS A 31 2.85 1.81 -6.20
CA HIS A 31 3.44 1.39 -7.46
C HIS A 31 2.51 0.39 -8.17
N ALA A 32 2.09 0.75 -9.38
CA ALA A 32 1.24 -0.09 -10.20
C ALA A 32 2.07 -0.74 -11.30
N ASN A 33 1.99 -2.06 -11.43
CA ASN A 33 2.63 -2.81 -12.51
C ASN A 33 1.83 -4.09 -12.77
N ASP A 34 1.79 -4.62 -14.00
CA ASP A 34 1.28 -5.96 -14.33
C ASP A 34 0.02 -6.42 -13.56
N GLY A 35 -1.06 -5.61 -13.54
CA GLY A 35 -2.32 -5.98 -12.88
C GLY A 35 -2.30 -5.94 -11.34
N ARG A 36 -1.22 -5.44 -10.72
CA ARG A 36 -1.06 -5.31 -9.26
C ARG A 36 -0.82 -3.86 -8.84
N LEU A 37 -1.24 -3.52 -7.62
CA LEU A 37 -0.95 -2.24 -6.97
C LEU A 37 -0.29 -2.50 -5.61
N GLU A 38 0.98 -2.11 -5.50
CA GLU A 38 1.73 -2.17 -4.25
C GLU A 38 1.62 -0.84 -3.50
N ILE A 39 1.28 -0.88 -2.21
CA ILE A 39 1.38 0.24 -1.28
C ILE A 39 2.78 0.20 -0.70
N CYS A 40 3.62 1.16 -1.09
CA CYS A 40 5.01 1.23 -0.68
C CYS A 40 5.18 2.02 0.62
N ASP A 41 4.37 3.05 0.83
CA ASP A 41 4.44 3.88 2.04
C ASP A 41 3.13 4.63 2.29
N LEU A 42 2.72 4.70 3.55
CA LEU A 42 1.58 5.47 4.02
C LEU A 42 1.99 6.24 5.27
N TRP A 43 2.00 7.56 5.17
CA TRP A 43 2.37 8.40 6.29
C TRP A 43 1.32 9.47 6.56
N ILE A 44 1.01 9.67 7.84
CA ILE A 44 0.13 10.72 8.35
C ILE A 44 0.91 11.52 9.38
N HIS A 45 0.90 12.84 9.21
CA HIS A 45 1.65 13.79 10.02
C HIS A 45 1.13 13.79 11.47
N GLU A 46 2.05 13.79 12.44
CA GLU A 46 1.71 13.86 13.88
C GLU A 46 1.96 15.24 14.51
N GLU A 47 2.71 16.10 13.81
CA GLU A 47 3.10 17.44 14.25
C GLU A 47 2.66 18.55 13.27
N PRO A 48 2.46 19.80 13.69
CA PRO A 48 2.29 20.25 15.08
C PRO A 48 0.95 19.77 15.69
N GLU A 49 0.08 19.14 14.90
CA GLU A 49 -1.17 18.53 15.35
C GLU A 49 -1.18 17.04 14.98
N ASN A 50 -1.60 16.17 15.90
CA ASN A 50 -1.72 14.75 15.60
C ASN A 50 -2.93 14.50 14.69
N PHE A 51 -2.67 14.17 13.42
CA PHE A 51 -3.72 13.83 12.44
C PHE A 51 -4.05 12.32 12.40
N ARG A 52 -3.31 11.48 13.13
CA ARG A 52 -3.61 10.03 13.18
C ARG A 52 -4.90 9.76 13.97
N GLY A 53 -5.51 8.61 13.71
CA GLY A 53 -6.78 8.22 14.34
C GLY A 53 -8.01 8.99 13.88
N LYS A 54 -7.87 9.96 12.95
CA LYS A 54 -8.95 10.80 12.41
C LYS A 54 -9.50 10.33 11.05
N GLY A 55 -9.11 9.13 10.61
CA GLY A 55 -9.60 8.52 9.35
C GLY A 55 -8.84 8.89 8.08
N PHE A 56 -7.85 9.79 8.11
CA PHE A 56 -7.09 10.18 6.92
C PHE A 56 -6.34 9.02 6.24
N GLY A 57 -5.82 8.06 7.02
CA GLY A 57 -5.21 6.86 6.47
C GLY A 57 -6.21 6.03 5.67
N SER A 58 -7.40 5.77 6.22
CA SER A 58 -8.46 5.03 5.52
C SER A 58 -8.94 5.73 4.26
N ILE A 59 -9.00 7.07 4.25
CA ILE A 59 -9.31 7.85 3.04
C ILE A 59 -8.25 7.62 1.95
N LEU A 60 -6.97 7.65 2.30
CA LEU A 60 -5.89 7.37 1.36
C LEU A 60 -5.96 5.93 0.81
N ILE A 61 -6.25 4.95 1.66
CA ILE A 61 -6.42 3.56 1.25
C ILE A 61 -7.61 3.39 0.31
N ASN A 62 -8.74 4.04 0.59
CA ASN A 62 -9.90 4.00 -0.31
C ASN A 62 -9.56 4.58 -1.69
N HIS A 63 -8.73 5.63 -1.76
CA HIS A 63 -8.24 6.13 -3.05
C HIS A 63 -7.36 5.12 -3.79
N ALA A 64 -6.54 4.32 -3.10
CA ALA A 64 -5.84 3.21 -3.74
C ALA A 64 -6.81 2.15 -4.29
N PHE A 65 -7.90 1.87 -3.58
CA PHE A 65 -8.92 0.93 -4.05
C PHE A 65 -9.70 1.45 -5.26
N GLU A 66 -10.08 2.72 -5.25
CA GLU A 66 -10.68 3.41 -6.41
C GLU A 66 -9.73 3.37 -7.60
N TYR A 67 -8.46 3.73 -7.39
CA TYR A 67 -7.43 3.70 -8.43
C TYR A 67 -7.28 2.31 -9.07
N ALA A 68 -7.28 1.26 -8.24
CA ALA A 68 -7.17 -0.11 -8.68
C ALA A 68 -8.41 -0.57 -9.46
N SER A 69 -9.60 -0.23 -8.99
CA SER A 69 -10.86 -0.52 -9.69
C SER A 69 -10.92 0.15 -11.07
N ASP A 70 -10.54 1.42 -11.16
CA ASP A 70 -10.57 2.21 -12.41
C ASP A 70 -9.60 1.69 -13.48
N ARG A 71 -8.59 0.91 -13.08
CA ARG A 71 -7.52 0.40 -13.96
C ARG A 71 -7.52 -1.09 -14.14
N ASP A 72 -8.57 -1.75 -13.69
CA ASP A 72 -8.70 -3.20 -13.77
C ASP A 72 -7.51 -3.95 -13.12
N ILE A 73 -7.08 -3.44 -11.96
CA ILE A 73 -6.04 -4.07 -11.14
C ILE A 73 -6.68 -5.19 -10.32
N ASP A 74 -6.08 -6.38 -10.36
CA ASP A 74 -6.59 -7.60 -9.74
C ASP A 74 -6.51 -7.55 -8.21
N PHE A 75 -5.42 -7.02 -7.67
CA PHE A 75 -5.20 -6.94 -6.23
C PHE A 75 -4.32 -5.75 -5.80
N VAL A 76 -4.56 -5.32 -4.56
CA VAL A 76 -3.78 -4.32 -3.84
C VAL A 76 -3.05 -5.02 -2.69
N PHE A 77 -1.77 -4.74 -2.53
CA PHE A 77 -0.96 -5.38 -1.50
C PHE A 77 0.15 -4.47 -0.98
N GLY A 78 0.85 -4.92 0.04
CA GLY A 78 2.08 -4.33 0.55
C GLY A 78 2.54 -5.10 1.78
N HIS A 79 3.55 -4.59 2.46
CA HIS A 79 4.09 -5.23 3.64
C HIS A 79 4.50 -4.23 4.72
N THR A 80 4.68 -4.74 5.94
CA THR A 80 5.13 -3.97 7.12
C THR A 80 5.97 -4.87 8.02
N ALA A 81 6.68 -4.27 8.98
CA ALA A 81 7.45 -5.02 9.97
C ALA A 81 6.59 -6.06 10.73
N PHE A 82 7.23 -7.18 11.10
CA PHE A 82 6.58 -8.30 11.76
C PHE A 82 5.91 -7.95 13.10
N ASP A 83 6.45 -6.97 13.81
CA ASP A 83 6.04 -6.60 15.17
C ASP A 83 5.10 -5.38 15.22
N ASP A 84 4.79 -4.75 14.09
CA ASP A 84 3.88 -3.57 14.05
C ASP A 84 2.40 -3.96 14.05
N HIS A 85 1.97 -4.56 15.17
CA HIS A 85 0.60 -5.00 15.39
C HIS A 85 -0.45 -3.89 15.26
N ARG A 86 -0.06 -2.63 15.49
CA ARG A 86 -0.96 -1.49 15.33
C ARG A 86 -1.25 -1.26 13.84
N VAL A 87 -0.22 -1.32 13.00
CA VAL A 87 -0.36 -1.20 11.55
C VAL A 87 -1.09 -2.39 10.96
N HIS A 88 -0.86 -3.63 11.44
CA HIS A 88 -1.62 -4.81 11.00
C HIS A 88 -3.13 -4.59 11.19
N ARG A 89 -3.54 -4.21 12.41
CA ARG A 89 -4.94 -3.92 12.74
C ARG A 89 -5.52 -2.78 11.91
N PHE A 90 -4.71 -1.81 11.51
CA PHE A 90 -5.16 -0.72 10.64
C PHE A 90 -5.49 -1.24 9.25
N TYR A 91 -4.62 -2.06 8.65
CA TYR A 91 -4.86 -2.64 7.33
C TYR A 91 -6.01 -3.67 7.34
N GLU A 92 -6.13 -4.49 8.39
CA GLU A 92 -7.31 -5.37 8.59
C GLU A 92 -8.61 -4.57 8.58
N LYS A 93 -8.66 -3.46 9.32
CA LYS A 93 -9.83 -2.56 9.35
C LYS A 93 -10.15 -1.94 8.00
N CYS A 94 -9.16 -1.80 7.12
CA CYS A 94 -9.35 -1.34 5.75
C CYS A 94 -9.76 -2.47 4.79
N GLY A 95 -9.94 -3.70 5.29
CA GLY A 95 -10.42 -4.84 4.50
C GLY A 95 -9.32 -5.65 3.83
N PHE A 96 -8.06 -5.51 4.26
CA PHE A 96 -6.98 -6.40 3.84
C PHE A 96 -7.00 -7.71 4.64
N LYS A 97 -6.62 -8.81 4.00
CA LYS A 97 -6.21 -10.04 4.67
C LYS A 97 -4.73 -9.96 5.03
N ILE A 98 -4.35 -10.52 6.17
CA ILE A 98 -2.99 -10.48 6.72
C ILE A 98 -2.32 -11.85 6.62
N PHE A 99 -1.06 -11.88 6.22
CA PHE A 99 -0.23 -13.08 6.13
C PHE A 99 1.12 -12.83 6.78
N LEU A 100 1.47 -13.68 7.75
CA LEU A 100 2.75 -13.62 8.45
C LEU A 100 3.82 -14.31 7.62
N ASP A 101 5.01 -13.71 7.57
CA ASP A 101 6.17 -14.23 6.84
C ASP A 101 7.39 -14.19 7.76
N ASP A 102 7.50 -15.21 8.61
CA ASP A 102 8.58 -15.35 9.59
C ASP A 102 9.97 -15.39 8.93
N LYS A 103 10.05 -15.86 7.68
CA LYS A 103 11.32 -15.98 6.96
C LYS A 103 11.93 -14.62 6.66
N HIS A 104 11.09 -13.64 6.34
CA HIS A 104 11.52 -12.30 5.93
C HIS A 104 11.25 -11.24 7.00
N ASP A 105 10.83 -11.65 8.20
CA ASP A 105 10.47 -10.76 9.31
C ASP A 105 9.46 -9.68 8.88
N THR A 106 8.45 -10.09 8.12
CA THR A 106 7.47 -9.18 7.53
C THR A 106 6.04 -9.70 7.67
N VAL A 107 5.08 -8.79 7.55
CA VAL A 107 3.67 -9.10 7.43
C VAL A 107 3.14 -8.52 6.13
N TRP A 108 2.57 -9.39 5.30
CA TRP A 108 1.90 -9.02 4.07
C TRP A 108 0.44 -8.69 4.32
N PHE A 109 -0.04 -7.60 3.71
CA PHE A 109 -1.46 -7.27 3.66
C PHE A 109 -1.93 -7.30 2.21
N ILE A 110 -3.02 -8.02 1.92
CA ILE A 110 -3.52 -8.23 0.55
C ILE A 110 -5.03 -8.10 0.49
N ARG A 111 -5.52 -7.37 -0.51
CA ARG A 111 -6.93 -7.26 -0.87
C ARG A 111 -7.11 -7.50 -2.36
N VAL A 112 -7.87 -8.54 -2.69
CA VAL A 112 -8.28 -8.84 -4.07
C VAL A 112 -9.49 -7.96 -4.43
N GLN A 113 -9.49 -7.40 -5.64
CA GLN A 113 -10.60 -6.57 -6.15
C GLN A 113 -11.67 -7.41 -6.87
N LYS A 114 -11.25 -8.51 -7.53
CA LYS A 114 -12.13 -9.40 -8.28
C LYS A 114 -11.93 -10.85 -7.87
N GLY A 115 -13.03 -11.51 -7.50
CA GLY A 115 -12.99 -12.89 -7.00
C GLY A 115 -12.49 -12.97 -5.56
N ASP A 116 -12.10 -14.17 -5.15
CA ASP A 116 -11.64 -14.45 -3.80
C ASP A 116 -10.17 -14.86 -3.80
N LEU A 117 -9.43 -14.38 -2.80
CA LEU A 117 -8.13 -14.95 -2.49
C LEU A 117 -8.34 -16.36 -1.93
N THR A 118 -8.04 -17.37 -2.74
CA THR A 118 -8.10 -18.79 -2.35
C THR A 118 -6.75 -19.25 -1.82
N GLY A 119 -6.71 -19.69 -0.56
CA GLY A 119 -5.48 -20.17 0.08
C GLY A 119 -4.52 -19.06 0.52
N VAL A 120 -3.30 -19.46 0.85
CA VAL A 120 -2.20 -18.56 1.22
C VAL A 120 -1.50 -18.11 -0.07
N PRO A 121 -1.25 -16.81 -0.26
CA PRO A 121 -0.50 -16.30 -1.41
C PRO A 121 0.94 -16.79 -1.38
N ASP A 122 1.59 -16.83 -2.55
CA ASP A 122 3.01 -17.15 -2.66
C ASP A 122 3.86 -15.99 -2.10
N LEU A 123 4.30 -16.13 -0.85
CA LEU A 123 5.04 -15.10 -0.12
C LEU A 123 6.46 -14.88 -0.68
N GLU A 124 7.09 -15.91 -1.23
CA GLU A 124 8.40 -15.78 -1.88
C GLU A 124 8.27 -14.93 -3.14
N GLN A 125 7.22 -15.16 -3.93
CA GLN A 125 6.94 -14.35 -5.10
C GLN A 125 6.69 -12.90 -4.71
N LEU A 126 5.89 -12.64 -3.67
CA LEU A 126 5.62 -11.28 -3.19
C LEU A 126 6.89 -10.57 -2.70
N ALA A 127 7.76 -11.27 -1.98
CA ALA A 127 9.03 -10.75 -1.51
C ALA A 127 9.92 -10.32 -2.69
N ALA A 128 10.08 -11.20 -3.69
CA ALA A 128 10.84 -10.92 -4.90
C ALA A 128 10.28 -9.72 -5.69
N LEU A 129 8.95 -9.58 -5.74
CA LEU A 129 8.27 -8.48 -6.43
C LEU A 129 8.46 -7.12 -5.72
N SER A 130 8.52 -7.13 -4.40
CA SER A 130 8.59 -5.92 -3.56
C SER A 130 10.02 -5.54 -3.16
N GLY A 131 11.01 -6.35 -3.58
CA GLY A 131 12.41 -6.14 -3.24
C GLY A 131 12.76 -6.48 -1.79
N VAL A 132 11.86 -7.14 -1.06
CA VAL A 132 12.16 -7.76 0.23
C VAL A 132 13.14 -8.90 -0.08
N ASN A 133 14.35 -8.83 0.47
CA ASN A 133 15.53 -9.71 0.20
C ASN A 133 16.45 -9.38 -0.99
N GLN A 134 16.50 -8.14 -1.50
CA GLN A 134 17.55 -7.81 -2.48
C GLN A 134 18.95 -7.55 -1.87
N ASP A 135 19.13 -7.74 -0.57
CA ASP A 135 20.43 -7.73 0.09
C ASP A 135 20.69 -9.05 0.86
N MET A 136 21.33 -10.00 0.17
CA MET A 136 22.40 -10.82 0.74
C MET A 136 23.70 -10.52 -0.01
#